data_AF-A0A7C4CL56-F1
#
_entry.id   AF-A0A7C4CL56-F1
#
_cell.length_a   1.000
_cell.length_b   1.000
_cell.length_c   1.000
_cell.angle_alpha   90.00
_cell.angle_beta   90.00
_cell.angle_gamma   90.00
#
_symmetry.space_group_name_H-M   'P 1'
#
loop_
_entity.id
_entity.type
_entity.pdbx_description
1 polymer ?
#
loop_
_entity_poly.entity_id
_entity_poly.type
_entity_poly.pdbx_seq_one_letter_code
_entity_poly.pdbx_strand_id
1 'polypeptide(L)'
;MVTDKKLRIYNSLTREVEEFTPNSGSKVFMYVCGPTVYDYMHLGHMKTYIFYDVLARYLTYKGYTVFFLMNITDVDDKIINRSVDRRILNLLKDSDRRISEIMNNLEIGLEYMKDRIIELVKSGYVEVAGITDLRKQLIELE
;
A
#
# COMPACT_ATOMS: atom_id res chain seq x y z
N MET A 1 -28.01 6.93 -20.25
CA MET A 1 -27.79 8.05 -19.31
C MET A 1 -27.33 7.48 -17.99
N VAL A 2 -26.03 7.54 -17.68
CA VAL A 2 -25.55 7.23 -16.32
C VAL A 2 -25.86 8.47 -15.50
N THR A 3 -26.72 8.33 -14.50
CA THR A 3 -27.09 9.42 -13.59
C THR A 3 -25.82 9.96 -12.91
N ASP A 4 -25.56 11.25 -13.08
CA ASP A 4 -24.47 12.02 -12.48
C ASP A 4 -24.67 12.17 -10.96
N LYS A 5 -24.66 11.04 -10.25
CA LYS A 5 -24.60 11.04 -8.80
C LYS A 5 -23.14 11.18 -8.40
N LYS A 6 -22.86 12.27 -7.68
CA LYS A 6 -21.56 12.54 -7.08
C LYS A 6 -21.10 11.35 -6.22
N LEU A 7 -19.80 11.08 -6.25
CA LEU A 7 -19.20 10.00 -5.46
C LEU A 7 -19.38 10.29 -3.96
N ARG A 8 -19.76 9.27 -3.21
CA ARG A 8 -19.86 9.35 -1.75
C ARG A 8 -19.07 8.23 -1.10
N ILE A 9 -18.33 8.55 -0.05
CA ILE A 9 -17.46 7.63 0.69
C ILE A 9 -17.82 7.68 2.17
N TYR A 10 -17.82 6.52 2.82
CA TYR A 10 -17.97 6.46 4.28
C TYR A 10 -16.70 6.96 4.96
N ASN A 11 -16.81 8.05 5.70
CA ASN A 11 -15.72 8.65 6.43
C ASN A 11 -15.70 8.10 7.86
N SER A 12 -14.65 7.36 8.22
CA SER A 12 -14.54 6.75 9.55
C SER A 12 -14.33 7.78 10.67
N LEU A 13 -13.85 8.99 10.35
CA LEU A 13 -13.64 10.08 11.32
C LEU A 13 -14.99 10.63 11.82
N THR A 14 -15.93 10.85 10.92
CA THR A 14 -17.26 11.39 11.21
C THR A 14 -18.32 10.31 11.39
N ARG A 15 -18.05 9.09 10.91
CA ARG A 15 -18.96 7.94 10.87
C ARG A 15 -20.18 8.17 9.96
N GLU A 16 -20.01 8.98 8.93
CA GLU A 16 -21.06 9.32 7.97
C GLU A 16 -20.64 9.04 6.53
N VAL A 17 -21.64 8.95 5.63
CA VAL A 17 -21.40 8.85 4.20
C VAL A 17 -21.39 10.26 3.60
N GLU A 18 -20.21 10.74 3.21
CA GLU A 18 -19.96 12.11 2.78
C GLU A 18 -19.73 12.20 1.27
N GLU A 19 -19.95 13.37 0.69
CA GLU A 19 -19.54 13.65 -0.69
C GLU A 19 -18.01 13.64 -0.78
N PHE A 20 -17.47 12.89 -1.75
CA PHE A 20 -16.03 12.85 -1.97
C PHE A 20 -15.60 14.01 -2.85
N THR A 21 -14.92 14.99 -2.25
CA THR A 21 -14.32 16.14 -2.92
C THR A 21 -12.82 16.16 -2.65
N PRO A 22 -11.95 15.95 -3.66
CA PRO A 22 -10.51 15.97 -3.45
C PRO A 22 -10.01 17.36 -3.08
N ASN A 23 -8.93 17.42 -2.29
CA ASN A 23 -8.34 18.68 -1.84
C ASN A 23 -7.62 19.45 -2.96
N SER A 24 -7.22 18.78 -4.04
CA SER A 24 -6.43 19.37 -5.14
C SER A 24 -7.13 19.18 -6.49
N GLY A 25 -8.34 19.74 -6.62
CA GLY A 25 -9.14 19.64 -7.85
C GLY A 25 -9.49 18.19 -8.19
N SER A 26 -9.00 17.67 -9.31
CA SER A 26 -9.19 16.27 -9.71
C SER A 26 -8.10 15.33 -9.20
N LYS A 27 -7.08 15.83 -8.48
CA LYS A 27 -6.01 15.01 -7.92
C LYS A 27 -6.43 14.43 -6.58
N VAL A 28 -6.27 13.11 -6.44
CA VAL A 28 -6.53 12.36 -5.21
C VAL A 28 -5.21 11.79 -4.70
N PHE A 29 -4.82 12.16 -3.49
CA PHE A 29 -3.71 11.53 -2.78
C PHE A 29 -4.28 10.48 -1.85
N MET A 30 -3.94 9.21 -2.10
CA MET A 30 -4.44 8.07 -1.34
C MET A 30 -3.28 7.37 -0.67
N TYR A 31 -3.29 7.37 0.67
CA TYR A 31 -2.35 6.61 1.48
C TYR A 31 -3.04 5.37 2.06
N VAL A 32 -2.38 4.22 1.95
CA VAL A 32 -2.85 2.95 2.55
C VAL A 32 -1.72 2.34 3.36
N CYS A 33 -2.03 1.95 4.60
CA CYS A 33 -1.07 1.22 5.42
C CYS A 33 -0.74 -0.14 4.78
N GLY A 34 0.53 -0.37 4.44
CA GLY A 34 0.98 -1.66 3.93
C GLY A 34 1.50 -2.60 5.03
N PRO A 35 2.15 -3.70 4.66
CA PRO A 35 2.42 -4.81 5.57
C PRO A 35 3.65 -4.57 6.46
N THR A 36 3.67 -5.22 7.62
CA THR A 36 4.89 -5.43 8.41
C THR A 36 5.58 -6.70 7.95
N VAL A 37 6.82 -6.59 7.50
CA VAL A 37 7.55 -7.65 6.77
C VAL A 37 8.25 -8.66 7.68
N TYR A 38 7.60 -9.04 8.78
CA TYR A 38 8.15 -10.03 9.73
C TYR A 38 7.76 -11.48 9.39
N ASP A 39 6.69 -11.69 8.62
CA ASP A 39 6.21 -13.01 8.23
C ASP A 39 5.42 -12.96 6.92
N TYR A 40 4.97 -14.12 6.43
CA TYR A 40 4.20 -14.24 5.20
C TYR A 40 2.87 -13.45 5.24
N MET A 41 2.47 -12.91 4.09
CA MET A 41 1.16 -12.28 3.94
C MET A 41 0.04 -13.33 3.92
N HIS A 42 -1.01 -13.09 4.72
CA HIS A 42 -2.23 -13.90 4.69
C HIS A 42 -3.39 -13.21 3.96
N LEU A 43 -4.47 -13.96 3.72
CA LEU A 43 -5.71 -13.50 3.05
C LEU A 43 -6.32 -12.20 3.62
N GLY A 44 -6.16 -11.95 4.92
CA GLY A 44 -6.60 -10.69 5.54
C GLY A 44 -5.93 -9.45 4.93
N HIS A 45 -4.62 -9.46 4.71
CA HIS A 45 -3.90 -8.35 4.09
C HIS A 45 -4.33 -8.16 2.63
N MET A 46 -4.46 -9.28 1.93
CA MET A 46 -4.89 -9.34 0.54
C MET A 46 -6.25 -8.69 0.30
N LYS A 47 -7.26 -8.99 1.14
CA LYS A 47 -8.58 -8.39 1.07
C LYS A 47 -8.50 -6.86 1.09
N THR A 48 -7.66 -6.32 1.97
CA THR A 48 -7.45 -4.87 2.10
C THR A 48 -6.83 -4.30 0.84
N TYR A 49 -5.77 -4.90 0.30
CA TYR A 49 -5.08 -4.36 -0.88
C TYR A 49 -5.92 -4.44 -2.15
N ILE A 50 -6.72 -5.50 -2.34
CA ILE A 50 -7.69 -5.57 -3.45
C ILE A 50 -8.70 -4.42 -3.34
N PHE A 51 -9.24 -4.18 -2.14
CA PHE A 51 -10.23 -3.14 -1.95
C PHE A 51 -9.69 -1.76 -2.39
N TYR A 52 -8.45 -1.43 -2.02
CA TYR A 52 -7.85 -0.17 -2.40
C TYR A 52 -7.38 -0.11 -3.87
N ASP A 53 -6.99 -1.23 -4.49
CA ASP A 53 -6.79 -1.29 -5.97
C ASP A 53 -8.10 -0.97 -6.69
N VAL A 54 -9.20 -1.61 -6.30
CA VAL A 54 -10.51 -1.38 -6.91
C VAL A 54 -10.95 0.07 -6.70
N LEU A 55 -10.73 0.63 -5.51
CA LEU A 55 -11.03 2.03 -5.22
C LEU A 55 -10.23 2.97 -6.11
N ALA A 56 -8.90 2.78 -6.22
CA ALA A 56 -8.04 3.59 -7.07
C ALA A 56 -8.51 3.54 -8.53
N ARG A 57 -8.79 2.34 -9.05
CA ARG A 57 -9.26 2.14 -10.43
C ARG A 57 -10.61 2.78 -10.68
N TYR A 58 -11.52 2.71 -9.70
CA TYR A 58 -12.81 3.35 -9.79
C TYR A 58 -12.71 4.88 -9.78
N LEU A 59 -11.83 5.44 -8.96
CA LEU A 59 -11.53 6.87 -8.97
C LEU A 59 -10.91 7.32 -10.30
N THR A 60 -9.95 6.56 -10.85
CA THR A 60 -9.42 6.81 -12.20
C THR A 60 -10.50 6.74 -13.26
N TYR A 61 -11.38 5.73 -13.22
CA TYR A 61 -12.53 5.61 -14.11
C TYR A 61 -13.49 6.80 -14.02
N LYS A 62 -13.63 7.40 -12.83
CA LYS A 62 -14.41 8.63 -12.60
C LYS A 62 -13.72 9.92 -13.06
N GLY A 63 -12.49 9.84 -13.56
CA GLY A 63 -11.74 10.99 -14.10
C GLY A 63 -10.81 11.67 -13.09
N TYR A 64 -10.55 11.06 -11.94
CA TYR A 64 -9.56 11.55 -10.98
C TYR A 64 -8.14 11.11 -11.35
N THR A 65 -7.15 11.97 -11.11
CA THR A 65 -5.73 11.59 -11.13
C THR A 65 -5.37 11.10 -9.74
N VAL A 66 -5.18 9.78 -9.60
CA VAL A 66 -4.91 9.15 -8.30
C VAL A 66 -3.41 8.95 -8.11
N PHE A 67 -2.88 9.49 -7.01
CA PHE A 67 -1.55 9.21 -6.49
C PHE A 67 -1.71 8.24 -5.33
N PHE A 68 -1.34 6.99 -5.55
CA PHE A 68 -1.51 5.92 -4.56
C PHE A 68 -0.14 5.57 -3.95
N LEU A 69 0.01 5.92 -2.67
CA LEU A 69 1.18 5.57 -1.85
C LEU A 69 0.83 4.48 -0.83
N MET A 70 1.67 3.47 -0.71
CA MET A 70 1.57 2.44 0.30
C MET A 70 2.91 2.28 1.04
N ASN A 71 2.90 2.31 2.37
CA ASN A 71 4.15 2.08 3.10
C ASN A 71 4.47 0.58 3.23
N ILE A 72 5.72 0.25 3.50
CA ILE A 72 6.16 -1.03 4.06
C ILE A 72 6.74 -0.74 5.44
N THR A 73 6.26 -1.46 6.45
CA THR A 73 6.86 -1.39 7.79
C THR A 73 8.04 -2.35 7.83
N ASP A 74 9.24 -1.80 7.61
CA ASP A 74 10.54 -2.49 7.59
C ASP A 74 11.29 -2.42 8.94
N VAL A 75 10.74 -1.67 9.91
CA VAL A 75 11.22 -1.58 11.29
C VAL A 75 10.05 -1.78 12.26
N ASP A 76 10.11 -2.85 13.06
CA ASP A 76 9.10 -3.20 14.09
C ASP A 76 9.71 -4.22 15.08
N ASP A 77 9.24 -4.23 16.34
CA ASP A 77 9.67 -5.21 17.34
C ASP A 77 9.44 -6.67 16.89
N LYS A 78 8.37 -6.91 16.12
CA LYS A 78 8.09 -8.24 15.55
C LYS A 78 9.16 -8.68 14.56
N ILE A 79 9.72 -7.76 13.79
CA ILE A 79 10.83 -8.04 12.85
C ILE A 79 12.08 -8.39 13.66
N ILE A 80 12.37 -7.64 14.71
CA ILE A 80 13.52 -7.88 15.59
C ILE A 80 13.40 -9.24 16.26
N ASN A 81 12.28 -9.53 16.92
CA ASN A 81 12.05 -10.79 17.62
C ASN A 81 12.12 -12.00 16.66
N ARG A 82 11.51 -11.89 15.47
CA ARG A 82 11.56 -12.96 14.45
C ARG A 82 12.98 -13.21 13.94
N SER A 83 13.80 -12.16 13.81
CA SER A 83 15.19 -12.29 13.37
C SER A 83 16.07 -13.01 14.39
N VAL A 84 15.83 -12.78 15.68
CA VAL A 84 16.49 -13.48 16.79
C VAL A 84 16.08 -14.95 16.77
N ASP A 85 14.77 -15.23 16.68
CA ASP A 85 14.23 -16.60 16.64
C ASP A 85 14.81 -17.43 15.49
N ARG A 86 14.97 -16.83 14.30
CA ARG A 86 15.54 -17.51 13.14
C ARG A 86 17.08 -17.55 13.11
N ARG A 87 17.77 -16.91 14.06
CA ARG A 87 19.23 -16.68 14.07
C ARG A 87 19.73 -15.92 12.83
N ILE A 88 18.90 -15.01 12.30
CA ILE A 88 19.11 -14.27 11.05
C ILE A 88 19.59 -12.83 11.33
N LEU A 89 20.04 -12.50 12.55
CA LEU A 89 20.43 -11.13 12.94
C LEU A 89 21.38 -10.43 11.94
N ASN A 90 22.21 -11.19 11.22
CA ASN A 90 23.16 -10.66 10.23
C ASN A 90 22.53 -10.21 8.90
N LEU A 91 21.31 -10.64 8.54
CA LEU A 91 20.63 -10.20 7.30
C LEU A 91 19.82 -8.90 7.48
N LEU A 92 19.69 -8.38 8.70
CA LEU A 92 18.96 -7.14 8.96
C LEU A 92 19.75 -5.85 8.63
N LYS A 93 21.02 -5.97 8.20
CA LYS A 93 21.92 -4.82 8.01
C LYS A 93 21.85 -4.16 6.62
N ASP A 94 21.24 -4.81 5.63
CA ASP A 94 21.13 -4.26 4.26
C ASP A 94 19.67 -3.96 3.89
N SER A 95 19.30 -2.68 3.88
CA SER A 95 17.97 -2.15 3.57
C SER A 95 17.55 -2.34 2.10
N ASP A 96 18.51 -2.31 1.17
CA ASP A 96 18.21 -2.31 -0.26
C ASP A 96 18.04 -3.72 -0.85
N ARG A 97 18.73 -4.72 -0.29
CA ARG A 97 18.55 -6.14 -0.66
C ARG A 97 17.22 -6.71 -0.14
N ARG A 98 16.68 -6.08 0.92
CA ARG A 98 15.47 -6.47 1.64
C ARG A 98 14.20 -6.40 0.79
N ILE A 99 13.97 -5.37 -0.02
CA ILE A 99 12.71 -5.28 -0.77
C ILE A 99 12.58 -6.46 -1.74
N SER A 100 13.64 -6.79 -2.48
CA SER A 100 13.65 -7.90 -3.44
C SER A 100 13.57 -9.27 -2.77
N GLU A 101 14.26 -9.49 -1.64
CA GLU A 101 14.18 -10.74 -0.87
C GLU A 101 12.87 -10.88 -0.07
N ILE A 102 12.26 -9.79 0.38
CA ILE A 102 10.93 -9.79 1.01
C ILE A 102 9.88 -10.09 -0.06
N MET A 103 9.98 -9.48 -1.24
CA MET A 103 9.14 -9.78 -2.41
C MET A 103 9.29 -11.23 -2.88
N ASN A 104 10.48 -11.83 -2.74
CA ASN A 104 10.68 -13.26 -2.98
C ASN A 104 10.13 -14.12 -1.84
N ASN A 105 10.41 -13.81 -0.57
CA ASN A 105 9.87 -14.54 0.59
C ASN A 105 8.34 -14.40 0.75
N LEU A 106 7.69 -13.48 0.04
CA LEU A 106 6.24 -13.46 -0.19
C LEU A 106 5.73 -14.66 -1.04
N GLU A 107 6.60 -15.59 -1.44
CA GLU A 107 6.34 -16.76 -2.30
C GLU A 107 5.29 -17.76 -1.83
N ILE A 108 4.80 -17.71 -0.59
CA ILE A 108 3.87 -18.75 -0.10
C ILE A 108 2.59 -18.11 0.45
N GLY A 109 1.74 -17.71 -0.48
CA GLY A 109 0.39 -17.22 -0.22
C GLY A 109 -0.16 -16.46 -1.42
N LEU A 110 -0.83 -17.17 -2.34
CA LEU A 110 -1.50 -16.66 -3.55
C LEU A 110 -0.64 -15.86 -4.52
N GLU A 111 0.12 -16.60 -5.32
CA GLU A 111 0.93 -16.19 -6.47
C GLU A 111 0.25 -15.18 -7.40
N TYR A 112 -1.05 -15.36 -7.69
CA TYR A 112 -1.83 -14.48 -8.58
C TYR A 112 -1.89 -13.00 -8.13
N MET A 113 -1.88 -12.74 -6.82
CA MET A 113 -2.00 -11.37 -6.31
C MET A 113 -0.67 -10.73 -5.95
N LYS A 114 0.35 -11.55 -5.68
CA LYS A 114 1.75 -11.11 -5.64
C LYS A 114 2.10 -10.47 -6.98
N ASP A 115 1.79 -11.13 -8.08
CA ASP A 115 2.06 -10.60 -9.41
C ASP A 115 1.33 -9.29 -9.67
N ARG A 116 0.07 -9.18 -9.22
CA ARG A 116 -0.70 -7.94 -9.36
C ARG A 116 -0.12 -6.78 -8.54
N ILE A 117 0.21 -6.98 -7.27
CA ILE A 117 0.80 -5.90 -6.46
C ILE A 117 2.17 -5.53 -7.02
N ILE A 118 2.99 -6.52 -7.39
CA ILE A 118 4.29 -6.28 -8.04
C ILE A 118 4.11 -5.54 -9.37
N GLU A 119 3.11 -5.89 -10.18
CA GLU A 119 2.78 -5.22 -11.44
C GLU A 119 2.38 -3.77 -11.19
N LEU A 120 1.51 -3.50 -10.21
CA LEU A 120 1.08 -2.15 -9.85
C LEU A 120 2.26 -1.28 -9.37
N VAL A 121 3.18 -1.87 -8.62
CA VAL A 121 4.39 -1.19 -8.17
C VAL A 121 5.34 -0.96 -9.35
N LYS A 122 5.58 -1.97 -10.19
CA LYS A 122 6.43 -1.85 -11.38
C LYS A 122 5.89 -0.87 -12.42
N SER A 123 4.56 -0.76 -12.55
CA SER A 123 3.93 0.18 -13.47
C SER A 123 3.94 1.61 -12.95
N GLY A 124 4.44 1.86 -11.73
CA GLY A 124 4.37 3.16 -11.06
C GLY A 124 2.93 3.57 -10.70
N TYR A 125 1.99 2.63 -10.70
CA TYR A 125 0.60 2.90 -10.33
C TYR A 125 0.43 3.00 -8.82
N VAL A 126 1.28 2.28 -8.08
CA VAL A 126 1.43 2.37 -6.63
C VAL A 126 2.89 2.63 -6.31
N GLU A 127 3.16 3.70 -5.59
CA GLU A 127 4.48 3.93 -5.01
C GLU A 127 4.58 3.27 -3.64
N VAL A 128 5.76 2.72 -3.35
CA VAL A 128 6.02 2.04 -2.09
C VAL A 128 7.22 2.64 -1.38
N ALA A 129 7.05 2.96 -0.10
CA ALA A 129 8.08 3.51 0.76
C ALA A 129 8.30 2.63 1.99
N GLY A 130 9.56 2.36 2.36
CA GLY A 130 9.87 1.96 3.73
C GLY A 130 9.40 3.04 4.71
N ILE A 131 8.96 2.66 5.91
CA ILE A 131 8.42 3.64 6.86
C ILE A 131 9.48 4.67 7.29
N THR A 132 10.76 4.31 7.20
CA THR A 132 11.91 5.19 7.42
C THR A 132 12.07 6.28 6.37
N ASP A 133 11.62 6.05 5.15
CA ASP A 133 11.78 6.96 4.00
C ASP A 133 10.45 7.57 3.53
N LEU A 134 9.33 7.14 4.11
CA LEU A 134 7.99 7.61 3.79
C LEU A 134 7.86 9.15 3.86
N ARG A 135 8.52 9.79 4.83
CA ARG A 135 8.50 11.25 4.96
C ARG A 135 9.13 11.96 3.76
N LYS A 136 10.19 11.40 3.17
CA LYS A 136 10.86 12.02 2.00
C LYS A 136 9.92 11.99 0.78
N GLN A 137 9.29 10.84 0.54
CA GLN A 137 8.35 10.68 -0.58
C GLN A 137 7.09 11.53 -0.42
N LEU A 138 6.57 11.68 0.81
CA LEU A 138 5.40 12.54 1.05
C LEU A 138 5.68 14.02 0.77
N ILE A 139 6.91 14.50 0.98
CA ILE A 139 7.32 15.89 0.69
C ILE A 139 7.50 16.12 -0.82
N GLU A 140 7.94 15.11 -1.57
CA GLU A 140 8.10 15.21 -3.03
C GLU A 140 6.76 15.28 -3.79
N LEU A 141 5.65 14.97 -3.11
CA LEU A 141 4.28 15.02 -3.66
C LEU A 141 3.56 16.36 -3.40
N GLU A 142 4.15 17.28 -2.62
CA GLU A 142 3.66 18.65 -2.36
C GLU A 142 4.07 19.64 -3.46
#